data_AF-A0A7K7ZB05-F1
#
_entry.id   AF-A0A7K7ZB05-F1
#
_cell.length_a   1.000
_cell.length_b   1.000
_cell.length_c   1.000
_cell.angle_alpha   90.00
_cell.angle_beta   90.00
_cell.angle_gamma   90.00
#
_symmetry.space_group_name_H-M   'P 1'
#
loop_
_entity.id
_entity.type
_entity.pdbx_description
1 polymer ?
#
loop_
_entity_poly.entity_id
_entity_poly.type
_entity_poly.pdbx_seq_one_letter_code
_entity_poly.pdbx_strand_id
1 'polypeptide(L)'
;PQQSLLEALSLISNDDWELKEKGLLSIKHLAESHSEVLRCSLREVCLAVTSEVTNLHLKVPHSAVVTLGKLFVTLKEDMDSEVDEVTRVLLQMVWNSPEFVQEAASQTLGIMVENVTPARAMTALMDSGVQ
;
A
#
# COMPACT_ATOMS: atom_id res chain seq x y z
N PRO A 1 6.00 -18.22 7.42
CA PRO A 1 5.50 -16.89 6.99
C PRO A 1 6.56 -15.78 7.11
N GLN A 2 7.38 -15.74 8.17
CA GLN A 2 8.45 -14.73 8.35
C GLN A 2 9.49 -14.77 7.23
N GLN A 3 10.00 -15.94 6.88
CA GLN A 3 10.96 -16.08 5.77
C GLN A 3 10.36 -15.61 4.44
N SER A 4 9.10 -15.94 4.18
CA SER A 4 8.36 -15.52 2.98
C SER A 4 8.17 -14.00 2.94
N LEU A 5 8.00 -13.35 4.09
CA LEU A 5 7.94 -11.90 4.19
C LEU A 5 9.29 -11.27 3.83
N LEU A 6 10.39 -11.77 4.39
CA LEU A 6 11.74 -11.28 4.08
C LEU A 6 12.08 -11.47 2.59
N GLU A 7 11.69 -12.60 2.01
CA GLU A 7 11.83 -12.84 0.57
C GLU A 7 10.99 -11.85 -0.25
N ALA A 8 9.73 -11.61 0.13
CA ALA A 8 8.88 -10.65 -0.56
C ALA A 8 9.45 -9.22 -0.52
N LEU A 9 9.98 -8.79 0.63
CA LEU A 9 10.63 -7.47 0.78
C LEU A 9 11.92 -7.39 -0.05
N SER A 10 12.73 -8.46 -0.08
CA SER A 10 13.91 -8.54 -0.93
C SER A 10 13.55 -8.41 -2.42
N LEU A 11 12.48 -9.07 -2.87
CA LEU A 11 11.97 -8.95 -4.23
C LEU A 11 11.51 -7.52 -4.57
N ILE A 12 10.83 -6.83 -3.66
CA ILE A 12 10.42 -5.43 -3.83
C ILE A 12 11.64 -4.50 -3.94
N SER A 13 12.71 -4.78 -3.19
CA SER A 13 13.93 -3.97 -3.22
C SER A 13 14.77 -4.12 -4.50
N ASN A 14 14.43 -5.08 -5.38
CA ASN A 14 15.17 -5.32 -6.61
C ASN A 14 14.88 -4.23 -7.67
N ASP A 15 15.80 -3.99 -8.61
CA ASP A 15 15.59 -3.05 -9.73
C ASP A 15 14.71 -3.62 -10.84
N ASP A 16 14.60 -4.95 -10.94
CA ASP A 16 13.75 -5.64 -11.92
C ASP A 16 12.27 -5.49 -11.56
N TRP A 17 11.51 -4.86 -12.46
CA TRP A 17 10.08 -4.60 -12.26
C TRP A 17 9.25 -5.89 -12.14
N GLU A 18 9.65 -7.00 -12.76
CA GLU A 18 8.95 -8.28 -12.66
C GLU A 18 9.14 -8.89 -11.26
N LEU A 19 10.35 -8.76 -10.71
CA LEU A 19 10.64 -9.20 -9.34
C LEU A 19 9.89 -8.34 -8.33
N LYS A 20 9.83 -7.02 -8.54
CA LYS A 20 9.00 -6.12 -7.73
C LYS A 20 7.53 -6.54 -7.75
N GLU A 21 6.96 -6.83 -8.92
CA GLU A 21 5.57 -7.29 -9.05
C GLU A 21 5.34 -8.61 -8.29
N LYS A 22 6.27 -9.56 -8.40
CA LYS A 22 6.22 -10.83 -7.65
C LYS A 22 6.28 -10.61 -6.14
N GLY A 23 7.10 -9.66 -5.68
CA GLY A 23 7.18 -9.26 -4.27
C GLY A 23 5.85 -8.68 -3.77
N LEU A 24 5.28 -7.73 -4.51
CA LEU A 24 3.96 -7.13 -4.20
C LEU A 24 2.84 -8.19 -4.18
N LEU A 25 2.86 -9.13 -5.12
CA LEU A 25 1.93 -10.26 -5.12
C LEU A 25 2.09 -11.15 -3.88
N SER A 26 3.33 -11.40 -3.47
CA SER A 26 3.63 -12.17 -2.26
C SER A 26 3.11 -11.47 -1.00
N ILE A 27 3.24 -10.14 -0.90
CA ILE A 27 2.65 -9.36 0.20
C ILE A 27 1.12 -9.50 0.23
N LYS A 28 0.43 -9.42 -0.91
CA LYS A 28 -1.03 -9.63 -0.98
C LYS A 28 -1.43 -11.01 -0.48
N HIS A 29 -0.72 -12.07 -0.90
CA HIS A 29 -1.01 -13.43 -0.43
C HIS A 29 -0.74 -13.59 1.08
N LEU A 30 0.33 -12.99 1.60
CA LEU A 30 0.62 -13.01 3.04
C LEU A 30 -0.46 -12.26 3.84
N ALA A 31 -1.01 -11.17 3.31
CA ALA A 31 -2.09 -10.44 3.95
C ALA A 31 -3.35 -11.29 4.12
N GLU A 32 -3.66 -12.15 3.14
CA GLU A 32 -4.82 -13.04 3.17
C GLU A 32 -4.60 -14.29 4.02
N SER A 33 -3.39 -14.84 4.02
CA SER A 33 -3.11 -16.15 4.63
C SER A 33 -2.43 -16.08 5.99
N HIS A 34 -1.66 -15.03 6.27
CA HIS A 34 -0.76 -14.91 7.43
C HIS A 34 -0.62 -13.44 7.89
N SER A 35 -1.74 -12.72 8.00
CA SER A 35 -1.76 -11.28 8.34
C SER A 35 -0.95 -10.89 9.58
N GLU A 36 -0.81 -11.79 10.55
CA GLU A 36 -0.03 -11.58 11.78
C GLU A 36 1.45 -11.28 11.51
N VAL A 37 2.02 -11.87 10.46
CA VAL A 37 3.42 -11.62 10.11
C VAL A 37 3.62 -10.20 9.59
N LEU A 38 2.63 -9.68 8.87
CA LEU A 38 2.67 -8.32 8.35
C LEU A 38 2.51 -7.30 9.47
N ARG A 39 1.65 -7.58 10.46
CA ARG A 39 1.47 -6.70 11.64
C ARG A 39 2.76 -6.46 12.40
N CYS A 40 3.58 -7.50 12.59
CA CYS A 40 4.85 -7.39 13.30
C CYS A 40 5.90 -6.53 12.58
N SER A 41 5.76 -6.36 11.25
CA SER A 41 6.68 -5.60 10.39
C SER A 41 5.93 -4.54 9.58
N LEU A 42 4.83 -4.02 10.12
CA LEU A 42 3.86 -3.24 9.35
C LEU A 42 4.47 -2.01 8.69
N ARG A 43 5.27 -1.26 9.46
CA ARG A 43 5.99 -0.08 8.98
C ARG A 43 6.92 -0.42 7.81
N GLU A 44 7.69 -1.50 7.92
CA GLU A 44 8.63 -1.92 6.87
C GLU A 44 7.88 -2.32 5.60
N VAL A 45 6.77 -3.07 5.74
CA VAL A 45 5.90 -3.45 4.62
C VAL A 45 5.29 -2.23 3.96
N CYS A 46 4.71 -1.31 4.72
CA CYS A 46 4.10 -0.11 4.16
C CYS A 46 5.13 0.76 3.44
N LEU A 47 6.30 0.99 4.04
CA LEU A 47 7.39 1.73 3.40
C LEU A 47 7.81 1.10 2.06
N ALA A 48 8.05 -0.21 2.05
CA ALA A 48 8.44 -0.93 0.83
C ALA A 48 7.36 -0.89 -0.25
N VAL A 49 6.08 -0.97 0.10
CA VAL A 49 4.99 -0.88 -0.89
C VAL A 49 4.83 0.56 -1.38
N THR A 50 4.90 1.56 -0.48
CA THR A 50 4.77 2.97 -0.84
C THR A 50 5.94 3.47 -1.69
N SER A 51 7.16 2.93 -1.54
CA SER A 51 8.28 3.34 -2.41
C SER A 51 8.08 2.96 -3.88
N GLU A 52 7.21 1.98 -4.16
CA GLU A 52 6.95 1.50 -5.52
C GLU A 52 5.84 2.24 -6.26
N VAL A 53 5.11 3.15 -5.58
CA VAL A 53 4.05 3.95 -6.22
C VAL A 53 4.59 4.96 -7.23
N THR A 54 5.85 5.39 -7.09
CA THR A 54 6.52 6.32 -8.00
C THR A 54 7.40 5.61 -9.03
N ASN A 55 7.28 4.28 -9.15
CA ASN A 55 8.10 3.49 -10.05
C ASN A 55 7.82 3.84 -11.53
N LEU A 56 8.87 3.90 -12.35
CA LEU A 56 8.77 4.28 -13.77
C LEU A 56 8.01 3.26 -14.62
N HIS A 57 7.97 1.99 -14.20
CA HIS A 57 7.28 0.94 -14.93
C HIS A 57 5.81 0.88 -14.52
N LEU A 58 4.91 1.43 -15.34
CA LEU A 58 3.48 1.65 -15.07
C LEU A 58 2.69 0.51 -14.38
N LYS A 59 3.07 -0.76 -14.58
CA LYS A 59 2.46 -1.90 -13.86
C LYS A 59 2.78 -1.93 -12.37
N VAL A 60 3.98 -1.52 -11.98
CA VAL A 60 4.47 -1.60 -10.60
C VAL A 60 3.70 -0.62 -9.69
N PRO A 61 3.54 0.68 -10.04
CA PRO A 61 2.70 1.61 -9.27
C PRO A 61 1.28 1.11 -9.06
N HIS A 62 0.65 0.62 -10.13
CA HIS A 62 -0.71 0.08 -10.03
C HIS A 62 -0.78 -1.13 -9.09
N SER A 63 0.17 -2.07 -9.20
CA SER A 63 0.24 -3.23 -8.31
C SER A 63 0.48 -2.82 -6.85
N ALA A 64 1.31 -1.79 -6.62
CA ALA A 64 1.57 -1.24 -5.29
C ALA A 64 0.30 -0.62 -4.68
N VAL A 65 -0.42 0.20 -5.44
CA VAL A 65 -1.71 0.79 -5.03
C VAL A 65 -2.73 -0.30 -4.66
N VAL A 66 -2.91 -1.31 -5.51
CA VAL A 66 -3.80 -2.45 -5.22
C VAL A 66 -3.34 -3.23 -3.98
N THR A 67 -2.04 -3.34 -3.75
CA THR A 67 -1.48 -4.00 -2.57
C THR A 67 -1.81 -3.22 -1.30
N LEU A 68 -1.70 -1.89 -1.30
CA LEU A 68 -2.13 -1.04 -0.19
C LEU A 68 -3.62 -1.23 0.12
N GLY A 69 -4.47 -1.28 -0.90
CA GLY A 69 -5.90 -1.57 -0.72
C GLY A 69 -6.15 -2.93 -0.05
N LYS A 70 -5.40 -3.96 -0.45
CA LYS A 70 -5.47 -5.27 0.20
C LYS A 70 -5.07 -5.18 1.67
N LEU A 71 -3.98 -4.48 1.99
CA LEU A 71 -3.53 -4.30 3.37
C LEU A 71 -4.59 -3.61 4.23
N PHE A 72 -5.24 -2.55 3.74
CA PHE A 72 -6.34 -1.90 4.47
C PHE A 72 -7.50 -2.85 4.76
N VAL A 73 -7.94 -3.65 3.79
CA VAL A 73 -9.04 -4.62 4.00
C VAL A 73 -8.66 -5.68 5.05
N THR A 74 -7.42 -6.17 5.01
CA THR A 74 -6.98 -7.29 5.85
C THR A 74 -6.56 -6.87 7.25
N LEU A 75 -5.88 -5.74 7.38
CA LEU A 75 -5.26 -5.28 8.63
C LEU A 75 -6.09 -4.22 9.34
N LYS A 76 -6.97 -3.49 8.63
CA LYS A 76 -7.96 -2.57 9.21
C LYS A 76 -7.32 -1.54 10.15
N GLU A 77 -7.81 -1.42 11.38
CA GLU A 77 -7.35 -0.49 12.41
C GLU A 77 -5.85 -0.65 12.73
N ASP A 78 -5.23 -1.81 12.46
CA ASP A 78 -3.78 -1.95 12.60
C ASP A 78 -3.02 -0.99 11.65
N MET A 79 -3.63 -0.57 10.54
CA MET A 79 -3.07 0.40 9.59
C MET A 79 -3.14 1.86 10.07
N ASP A 80 -3.79 2.15 11.22
CA ASP A 80 -3.96 3.51 11.73
C ASP A 80 -2.62 4.27 11.91
N SER A 81 -1.51 3.54 12.18
CA SER A 81 -0.16 4.10 12.33
C SER A 81 0.50 4.48 11.00
N GLU A 82 0.01 3.94 9.89
CA GLU A 82 0.58 4.09 8.55
C GLU A 82 -0.28 4.94 7.63
N VAL A 83 -1.54 5.20 8.03
CA VAL A 83 -2.54 5.86 7.19
C VAL A 83 -2.08 7.22 6.66
N ASP A 84 -1.42 8.06 7.45
CA ASP A 84 -1.02 9.41 7.02
C ASP A 84 -0.06 9.37 5.82
N GLU A 85 0.91 8.44 5.84
CA GLU A 85 1.86 8.24 4.75
C GLU A 85 1.15 7.72 3.49
N VAL A 86 0.33 6.69 3.68
CA VAL A 86 -0.35 6.00 2.59
C VAL A 86 -1.39 6.91 1.93
N THR A 87 -2.17 7.68 2.70
CA THR A 87 -3.14 8.66 2.19
C THR A 87 -2.45 9.70 1.32
N ARG A 88 -1.35 10.28 1.81
CA ARG A 88 -0.60 11.31 1.08
C ARG A 88 -0.12 10.81 -0.28
N VAL A 89 0.48 9.62 -0.27
CA VAL A 89 0.95 8.95 -1.49
C VAL A 89 -0.20 8.68 -2.46
N LEU A 90 -1.32 8.12 -1.99
CA LEU A 90 -2.45 7.81 -2.86
C LEU A 90 -3.08 9.06 -3.47
N LEU A 91 -3.19 10.17 -2.72
CA LEU A 91 -3.67 11.44 -3.26
C LEU A 91 -2.76 11.99 -4.35
N GLN A 92 -1.44 11.90 -4.17
CA GLN A 92 -0.49 12.26 -5.24
C GLN A 92 -0.71 11.41 -6.49
N MET A 93 -1.04 10.13 -6.35
CA MET A 93 -1.33 9.25 -7.48
C MET A 93 -2.63 9.63 -8.20
N VAL A 94 -3.68 9.98 -7.45
CA VAL A 94 -4.95 10.48 -8.01
C VAL A 94 -4.74 11.71 -8.88
N TRP A 95 -3.82 12.61 -8.52
CA TRP A 95 -3.62 13.84 -9.28
C TRP A 95 -2.62 13.73 -10.43
N ASN A 96 -1.60 12.87 -10.31
CA ASN A 96 -0.42 12.92 -11.19
C ASN A 96 -0.20 11.67 -12.06
N SER A 97 -1.08 10.67 -12.00
CA SER A 97 -0.87 9.38 -12.70
C SER A 97 -1.78 9.21 -13.92
N PRO A 98 -1.55 8.21 -14.79
CA PRO A 98 -2.52 7.83 -15.82
C PRO A 98 -3.85 7.38 -15.22
N GLU A 99 -4.94 7.53 -15.98
CA GLU A 99 -6.33 7.27 -15.55
C GLU A 99 -6.51 5.94 -14.81
N PHE A 100 -5.99 4.84 -15.34
CA PHE A 100 -6.13 3.52 -14.70
C PHE A 100 -5.49 3.44 -13.29
N VAL A 101 -4.42 4.20 -13.04
CA VAL A 101 -3.79 4.28 -11.72
C VAL A 101 -4.55 5.26 -10.81
N GLN A 102 -5.08 6.35 -11.36
CA GLN A 102 -5.92 7.28 -10.60
C GLN A 102 -7.18 6.59 -10.08
N GLU A 103 -7.83 5.76 -10.91
CA GLU A 103 -9.00 4.96 -10.53
C GLU A 103 -8.65 4.00 -9.39
N ALA A 104 -7.56 3.25 -9.53
CA ALA A 104 -7.10 2.34 -8.49
C ALA A 104 -6.76 3.06 -7.18
N ALA A 105 -6.13 4.25 -7.26
CA ALA A 105 -5.77 5.04 -6.10
C ALA A 105 -7.01 5.62 -5.40
N SER A 106 -7.97 6.13 -6.18
CA SER A 106 -9.25 6.63 -5.67
C SER A 106 -10.06 5.52 -4.98
N GLN A 107 -10.11 4.34 -5.59
CA GLN A 107 -10.75 3.16 -4.99
C GLN A 107 -10.05 2.76 -3.69
N THR A 108 -8.71 2.78 -3.68
CA THR A 108 -7.92 2.43 -2.49
C THR A 108 -8.13 3.43 -1.34
N LEU A 109 -8.27 4.73 -1.64
CA LEU A 109 -8.65 5.74 -0.66
C LEU A 109 -10.04 5.48 -0.07
N GLY A 110 -11.02 5.06 -0.89
CA GLY A 110 -12.34 4.65 -0.41
C GLY A 110 -12.25 3.46 0.54
N ILE A 111 -11.51 2.41 0.15
CA ILE A 111 -11.27 1.24 0.99
C ILE A 111 -10.61 1.61 2.32
N MET A 112 -9.62 2.51 2.28
CA MET A 112 -8.96 3.01 3.48
C MET A 112 -9.99 3.61 4.45
N VAL A 113 -10.82 4.56 3.99
CA VAL A 113 -11.85 5.22 4.80
C VAL A 113 -12.81 4.22 5.46
N GLU A 114 -13.12 3.13 4.76
CA GLU A 114 -14.03 2.09 5.26
C GLU A 114 -13.40 1.16 6.32
N ASN A 115 -12.06 1.05 6.38
CA ASN A 115 -11.38 0.00 7.16
C ASN A 115 -10.50 0.52 8.29
N VAL A 116 -10.11 1.80 8.31
CA VAL A 116 -9.38 2.42 9.43
C VAL A 116 -10.34 3.08 10.42
N THR A 117 -9.84 3.51 11.58
CA THR A 117 -10.67 4.26 12.53
C THR A 117 -11.18 5.58 11.91
N PRO A 118 -12.47 5.95 12.06
CA PRO A 118 -13.01 7.17 11.44
C PRO A 118 -12.25 8.46 11.78
N ALA A 119 -11.78 8.59 13.02
CA ALA A 119 -10.95 9.73 13.46
C ALA A 119 -9.62 9.79 12.70
N ARG A 120 -9.00 8.64 12.42
CA ARG A 120 -7.73 8.55 11.68
C ARG A 120 -7.94 8.82 10.20
N ALA A 121 -8.98 8.25 9.58
CA ALA A 121 -9.35 8.57 8.19
C ALA A 121 -9.58 10.08 8.01
N MET A 122 -10.35 10.71 8.91
CA MET A 122 -10.63 12.14 8.84
C MET A 122 -9.37 12.98 8.97
N THR A 123 -8.53 12.68 9.96
CA THR A 123 -7.27 13.42 10.19
C THR A 123 -6.34 13.32 8.98
N ALA A 124 -6.08 12.10 8.48
CA ALA A 124 -5.18 11.88 7.36
C ALA A 124 -5.63 12.59 6.08
N LEU A 125 -6.93 12.56 5.78
CA LEU A 125 -7.51 13.24 4.62
C LEU A 125 -7.47 14.76 4.75
N MET A 126 -7.75 15.31 5.94
CA MET A 126 -7.68 16.76 6.16
C MET A 126 -6.25 17.28 6.06
N ASP A 127 -5.28 16.56 6.63
CA ASP A 127 -3.88 16.98 6.62
C ASP A 127 -3.25 16.85 5.23
N SER A 128 -3.65 15.84 4.46
CA SER A 128 -3.11 15.59 3.11
C SER A 128 -3.86 16.31 2.00
N GLY A 129 -5.14 16.63 2.18
CA GLY A 129 -5.99 17.26 1.17
C GLY A 129 -5.92 18.79 1.10
N VAL A 130 -5.26 19.44 2.05
CA VAL A 130 -5.15 20.91 2.16
C VAL A 130 -3.84 21.45 1.58
N GLN A 131 -3.03 20.61 0.92
CA GLN A 131 -1.74 21.01 0.33
C GLN A 131 -1.88 21.65 -1.05
#